data_AF-A0A0F6IBZ3-F1
#
_entry.id   AF-A0A0F6IBZ3-F1
#
_cell.length_a   1.000
_cell.length_b   1.000
_cell.length_c   1.000
_cell.angle_alpha   90.00
_cell.angle_beta   90.00
_cell.angle_gamma   90.00
#
_symmetry.space_group_name_H-M   'P 1'
#
loop_
_entity.id
_entity.type
_entity.pdbx_description
1 polymer ?
#
loop_
_entity_poly.entity_id
_entity_poly.type
_entity_poly.pdbx_seq_one_letter_code
_entity_poly.pdbx_strand_id
1 'polypeptide(L)'
;MKLKSYLLFLFCLFFCFESHLIAADIVRLKNGSVHRGKILLEDDEKVFLAEHEDYIRYISKDNVVSITYEKSQDKNKNAFFASDKEKSSTTTSKPERSNQYSGIAAPIEREPPHSHPQGTDTTIDVTHEIVTDFIWRGLSFSGEMANRRRNESYPSTTVIPSYQPTININTPLKGFMIQFWGNFQLTDRNDKDNDGRIQLFPGGPGPAYPGQGNPFTAPDPDLLNQSCVYDTQNNLMNGNLSTGQTCGGLVPKSYKEQNGMKRADGLFYAFYYTFEKTSWGKFTVGTWFYNTFHKNPSYISTPLGGFNSLAAQGITSSNNTSNQITRLAWQEYYIFWQLPEISFLPFIAYLTPTISFYTQMSQENSGLAAGKNYLSLYISHEYFKEDFFRITPAVNVGYAMSNNIVDNRYGIQDITSSLTFYFGKFFIKGNHVYRPNLYMYDTDNYYGATGGYVNRNTKDGLIVDPSKVNGPLNQFILDQIASSPLIPDAGDGSLRQMVRESYLLQKIPAHLFWFSIGFSHSF
;
A
#
# COMPACT_ATOMS: atom_id res chain seq x y z
N MET A 1 35.52 13.02 14.51
CA MET A 1 34.34 13.77 15.02
C MET A 1 33.55 14.49 13.92
N LYS A 2 34.17 15.14 12.92
CA LYS A 2 33.46 15.88 11.84
C LYS A 2 32.50 15.05 10.97
N LEU A 3 32.71 13.72 10.82
CA LEU A 3 31.83 12.83 10.05
C LEU A 3 30.48 12.56 10.74
N LYS A 4 30.42 12.58 12.08
CA LYS A 4 29.18 12.40 12.84
C LYS A 4 28.22 13.59 12.68
N SER A 5 28.75 14.80 12.54
CA SER A 5 27.95 16.01 12.30
C SER A 5 27.39 16.07 10.87
N TYR A 6 28.10 15.54 9.87
CA TYR A 6 27.59 15.49 8.49
C TYR A 6 26.50 14.43 8.29
N LEU A 7 26.61 13.26 8.95
CA LEU A 7 25.52 12.29 8.96
C LEU A 7 24.28 12.86 9.66
N LEU A 8 24.45 13.60 10.75
CA LEU A 8 23.34 14.28 11.43
C LEU A 8 22.74 15.42 10.57
N PHE A 9 23.56 16.11 9.78
CA PHE A 9 23.11 17.17 8.89
C PHE A 9 22.36 16.62 7.66
N LEU A 10 22.80 15.49 7.09
CA LEU A 10 22.04 14.74 6.08
C LEU A 10 20.76 14.13 6.67
N PHE A 11 20.81 13.68 7.93
CA PHE A 11 19.65 13.17 8.68
C PHE A 11 18.59 14.26 8.90
N CYS A 12 19.00 15.49 9.22
CA CYS A 12 18.09 16.64 9.27
C CYS A 12 17.60 17.08 7.89
N LEU A 13 18.41 17.00 6.82
CA LEU A 13 17.98 17.36 5.46
C LEU A 13 16.95 16.37 4.86
N PHE A 14 16.97 15.09 5.28
CA PHE A 14 15.97 14.10 4.86
C PHE A 14 14.71 14.07 5.75
N PHE A 15 14.78 14.55 7.00
CA PHE A 15 13.63 14.64 7.92
C PHE A 15 12.98 16.04 8.01
N CYS A 16 13.64 17.10 7.53
CA CYS A 16 13.15 18.48 7.61
C CYS A 16 12.62 19.01 6.26
N PHE A 17 11.96 18.19 5.45
CA PHE A 17 10.98 18.71 4.46
C PHE A 17 9.66 19.10 5.14
N GLU A 18 9.72 19.62 6.37
CA GLU A 18 8.71 20.55 6.90
C GLU A 18 9.31 21.95 6.82
N SER A 19 9.30 22.53 5.62
CA SER A 19 9.57 23.96 5.46
C SER A 19 8.24 24.68 5.33
N HIS A 20 7.75 25.17 6.46
CA HIS A 20 6.61 26.08 6.52
C HIS A 20 6.75 27.20 5.48
N LEU A 21 5.78 27.29 4.57
CA LEU A 21 5.62 28.38 3.61
C LEU A 21 5.29 29.68 4.35
N ILE A 22 6.32 30.47 4.71
CA ILE A 22 6.16 31.75 5.44
C ILE A 22 6.14 32.98 4.48
N ALA A 23 6.14 32.78 3.16
CA ALA A 23 5.93 33.86 2.18
C ALA A 23 5.04 33.36 1.03
N ALA A 24 4.03 34.14 0.63
CA ALA A 24 3.07 33.75 -0.40
C ALA A 24 3.05 34.78 -1.53
N ASP A 25 3.62 34.40 -2.69
CA ASP A 25 3.46 35.15 -3.93
C ASP A 25 1.99 35.10 -4.39
N ILE A 26 1.57 36.12 -5.15
CA ILE A 26 0.18 36.26 -5.60
C ILE A 26 0.11 36.22 -7.12
N VAL A 27 -0.70 35.31 -7.67
CA VAL A 27 -1.00 35.21 -9.11
C VAL A 27 -2.47 35.57 -9.35
N ARG A 28 -2.72 36.62 -10.13
CA ARG A 28 -4.07 37.04 -10.52
C ARG A 28 -4.37 36.58 -11.95
N LEU A 29 -5.52 35.96 -12.17
CA LEU A 29 -5.95 35.46 -13.48
C LEU A 29 -6.95 36.38 -14.19
N LYS A 30 -7.08 36.24 -15.51
CA LYS A 30 -7.96 37.05 -16.37
C LYS A 30 -9.44 36.86 -16.06
N ASN A 31 -9.81 35.69 -15.53
CA ASN A 31 -11.17 35.38 -15.07
C ASN A 31 -11.50 36.01 -13.69
N GLY A 32 -10.58 36.78 -13.11
CA GLY A 32 -10.75 37.46 -11.82
C GLY A 32 -10.34 36.64 -10.60
N SER A 33 -9.94 35.37 -10.76
CA SER A 33 -9.45 34.57 -9.63
C SER A 33 -8.07 35.03 -9.16
N VAL A 34 -7.80 34.87 -7.87
CA VAL A 34 -6.53 35.20 -7.23
C VAL A 34 -6.03 34.00 -6.48
N HIS A 35 -4.85 33.52 -6.85
CA HIS A 35 -4.19 32.36 -6.25
C HIS A 35 -2.98 32.84 -5.44
N ARG A 36 -2.79 32.27 -4.25
CA ARG A 36 -1.68 32.60 -3.35
C ARG A 36 -0.85 31.35 -3.09
N GLY A 37 0.46 31.48 -3.19
CA GLY A 37 1.39 30.37 -3.03
C GLY A 37 2.80 30.79 -3.40
N LYS A 38 3.78 29.90 -3.26
CA LYS A 38 5.15 30.18 -3.70
C LYS A 38 5.31 29.83 -5.18
N ILE A 39 5.81 30.75 -5.99
CA ILE A 39 6.09 30.44 -7.40
C ILE A 39 7.35 29.57 -7.44
N LEU A 40 7.19 28.34 -7.94
CA LEU A 40 8.28 27.38 -8.10
C LEU A 40 8.97 27.53 -9.46
N LEU A 41 8.22 27.95 -10.47
CA LEU A 41 8.71 28.15 -11.83
C LEU A 41 7.79 29.15 -12.54
N GLU A 42 8.40 30.13 -13.21
CA GLU A 42 7.74 31.00 -14.18
C GLU A 42 8.57 30.96 -15.47
N ASP A 43 7.96 30.54 -16.58
CA ASP A 43 8.52 30.66 -17.92
C ASP A 43 7.55 31.42 -18.85
N ASP A 44 7.79 31.43 -20.16
CA ASP A 44 6.98 32.18 -21.12
C ASP A 44 5.59 31.56 -21.37
N GLU A 45 5.39 30.28 -21.05
CA GLU A 45 4.15 29.54 -21.32
C GLU A 45 3.33 29.26 -20.05
N LYS A 46 3.99 29.15 -18.88
CA LYS A 46 3.34 28.70 -17.64
C LYS A 46 3.93 29.29 -16.36
N VAL A 47 3.12 29.17 -15.30
CA VAL A 47 3.46 29.44 -13.91
C VAL A 47 3.10 28.19 -13.09
N PHE A 48 4.06 27.67 -12.33
CA PHE A 48 3.81 26.66 -11.30
C PHE A 48 3.78 27.33 -9.92
N LEU A 49 2.61 27.30 -9.30
CA LEU A 49 2.35 27.93 -8.00
C LEU A 49 2.12 26.85 -6.94
N ALA A 50 2.98 26.77 -5.94
CA ALA A 50 2.75 25.93 -4.77
C ALA A 50 1.82 26.65 -3.78
N GLU A 51 0.52 26.35 -3.83
CA GLU A 51 -0.47 26.95 -2.91
C GLU A 51 -0.33 26.40 -1.49
N HIS A 52 0.07 25.12 -1.37
CA HIS A 52 0.32 24.40 -0.12
C HIS A 52 1.57 23.52 -0.26
N GLU A 53 2.08 22.99 0.85
CA GLU A 53 3.28 22.13 0.87
C GLU A 53 3.14 20.89 -0.06
N ASP A 54 1.90 20.43 -0.30
CA ASP A 54 1.61 19.23 -1.08
C ASP A 54 0.87 19.48 -2.41
N TYR A 55 0.68 20.75 -2.82
CA TYR A 55 -0.12 21.07 -4.01
C TYR A 55 0.52 22.13 -4.89
N ILE A 56 0.88 21.74 -6.11
CA ILE A 56 1.40 22.62 -7.17
C ILE A 56 0.32 22.80 -8.23
N ARG A 57 -0.13 24.04 -8.39
CA ARG A 57 -1.05 24.45 -9.43
C ARG A 57 -0.28 24.81 -10.69
N TYR A 58 -0.64 24.18 -11.81
CA TYR A 58 -0.28 24.64 -13.14
C TYR A 58 -1.21 25.77 -13.58
N ILE A 59 -0.65 26.87 -14.06
CA ILE A 59 -1.38 28.00 -14.61
C ILE A 59 -0.72 28.37 -15.95
N SER A 60 -1.48 28.31 -17.04
CA SER A 60 -1.01 28.84 -18.33
C SER A 60 -0.85 30.36 -18.26
N LYS A 61 0.27 30.88 -18.78
CA LYS A 61 0.61 32.30 -18.69
C LYS A 61 -0.34 33.19 -19.48
N ASP A 62 -0.98 32.64 -20.52
CA ASP A 62 -2.05 33.31 -21.26
C ASP A 62 -3.25 33.68 -20.39
N ASN A 63 -3.44 32.98 -19.27
CA ASN A 63 -4.52 33.22 -18.33
C ASN A 63 -4.11 34.14 -17.17
N VAL A 64 -2.83 34.53 -17.07
CA VAL A 64 -2.30 35.37 -15.99
C VAL A 64 -2.42 36.85 -16.35
N VAL A 65 -2.89 37.65 -15.41
CA VAL A 65 -2.96 39.12 -15.50
C VAL A 65 -1.73 39.76 -14.87
N SER A 66 -1.33 39.29 -13.69
CA SER A 66 -0.20 39.86 -12.95
C SER A 66 0.29 38.90 -11.88
N ILE A 67 1.59 38.99 -11.58
CA ILE A 67 2.28 38.25 -10.53
C ILE A 67 2.91 39.26 -9.56
N THR A 68 2.73 39.07 -8.26
CA THR A 68 3.34 39.89 -7.20
C THR A 68 4.18 39.03 -6.28
N TYR A 69 5.47 39.35 -6.15
CA TYR A 69 6.44 38.65 -5.31
C TYR A 69 6.58 39.31 -3.94
N GLU A 70 6.56 38.53 -2.86
CA GLU A 70 6.75 39.05 -1.50
C GLU A 70 8.23 38.93 -1.07
N LYS A 71 8.85 40.03 -0.63
CA LYS A 71 10.28 40.07 -0.26
C LYS A 71 10.52 39.49 1.15
N SER A 72 11.37 38.47 1.24
CA SER A 72 11.89 37.92 2.52
C SER A 72 12.78 38.92 3.26
N GLN A 73 12.59 39.08 4.59
CA GLN A 73 13.53 39.77 5.47
C GLN A 73 14.71 38.84 5.83
N ASP A 74 15.89 39.11 5.27
CA ASP A 74 17.13 38.43 5.61
C ASP A 74 17.66 38.85 7.00
N LYS A 75 17.88 37.87 7.89
CA LYS A 75 18.83 38.00 9.01
C LYS A 75 19.85 36.87 8.96
N ASN A 76 21.12 37.29 9.04
CA ASN A 76 22.35 36.56 9.36
C ASN A 76 23.19 36.00 8.20
N LYS A 77 23.93 36.92 7.58
CA LYS A 77 25.35 36.69 7.22
C LYS A 77 26.23 36.88 8.47
N ASN A 78 27.13 35.94 8.76
CA ASN A 78 28.58 36.17 8.89
C ASN A 78 29.34 35.04 9.63
N ALA A 79 30.54 34.75 9.09
CA ALA A 79 31.75 34.18 9.70
C ALA A 79 31.71 32.67 10.10
N PHE A 80 32.66 31.81 9.74
CA PHE A 80 34.13 31.94 9.76
C PHE A 80 34.84 31.05 8.70
N PHE A 81 35.98 31.55 8.22
CA PHE A 81 36.96 30.88 7.35
C PHE A 81 37.93 29.95 8.12
N ALA A 82 38.57 29.07 7.35
CA ALA A 82 40.03 28.78 7.32
C ALA A 82 40.49 27.34 7.61
N SER A 83 41.51 26.99 6.84
CA SER A 83 42.17 25.71 6.57
C SER A 83 42.98 25.14 7.72
N ASP A 84 43.30 23.84 7.64
CA ASP A 84 44.71 23.43 7.63
C ASP A 84 44.93 22.03 7.03
N LYS A 85 46.04 21.91 6.29
CA LYS A 85 46.61 20.72 5.67
C LYS A 85 47.44 19.94 6.69
N GLU A 86 47.46 18.61 6.60
CA GLU A 86 48.70 17.85 6.70
C GLU A 86 48.61 16.45 6.05
N LYS A 87 49.71 16.06 5.38
CA LYS A 87 49.98 14.78 4.71
C LYS A 87 50.64 13.81 5.69
N SER A 88 50.39 12.50 5.57
CA SER A 88 51.43 11.49 5.26
C SER A 88 50.89 10.05 5.31
N SER A 89 51.46 9.25 4.42
CA SER A 89 51.26 7.84 4.08
C SER A 89 51.79 6.83 5.11
N THR A 90 51.19 5.63 5.18
CA THR A 90 51.94 4.37 4.93
C THR A 90 51.03 3.15 4.72
N THR A 91 51.46 2.32 3.78
CA THR A 91 50.93 1.04 3.31
C THR A 91 51.22 -0.09 4.31
N THR A 92 50.30 -1.03 4.49
CA THR A 92 50.65 -2.42 4.85
C THR A 92 49.57 -3.39 4.40
N SER A 93 50.01 -4.52 3.85
CA SER A 93 49.26 -5.50 3.07
C SER A 93 48.88 -6.75 3.88
N LYS A 94 47.62 -7.19 3.71
CA LYS A 94 47.05 -8.57 3.82
C LYS A 94 47.02 -9.24 5.21
N PRO A 95 46.00 -10.08 5.54
CA PRO A 95 45.47 -11.15 4.69
C PRO A 95 43.94 -11.21 4.49
N GLU A 96 43.58 -11.89 3.40
CA GLU A 96 42.26 -12.29 2.96
C GLU A 96 41.49 -13.07 4.05
N ARG A 97 40.32 -12.57 4.44
CA ARG A 97 39.25 -13.36 5.06
C ARG A 97 37.98 -13.14 4.27
N SER A 98 37.68 -14.07 3.37
CA SER A 98 36.42 -14.14 2.64
C SER A 98 35.30 -14.52 3.60
N ASN A 99 34.43 -13.56 3.96
CA ASN A 99 33.14 -13.85 4.58
C ASN A 99 32.09 -12.91 3.97
N GLN A 100 31.32 -13.45 3.03
CA GLN A 100 30.24 -12.77 2.35
C GLN A 100 28.92 -13.09 3.08
N TYR A 101 28.19 -12.09 3.59
CA TYR A 101 26.77 -12.23 3.96
C TYR A 101 26.06 -10.88 4.22
N SER A 102 25.10 -10.46 3.38
CA SER A 102 24.05 -9.47 3.74
C SER A 102 23.02 -9.25 2.65
N GLY A 103 21.77 -9.61 2.90
CA GLY A 103 20.63 -9.14 2.10
C GLY A 103 19.33 -9.74 2.59
N ILE A 104 18.60 -8.92 3.33
CA ILE A 104 17.38 -9.24 4.06
C ILE A 104 16.15 -8.93 3.22
N ALA A 105 15.20 -9.87 3.23
CA ALA A 105 13.85 -9.70 2.74
C ALA A 105 13.12 -8.61 3.56
N ALA A 106 12.59 -7.61 2.88
CA ALA A 106 11.14 -7.52 2.65
C ALA A 106 11.00 -7.66 1.13
N PRO A 107 9.81 -7.76 0.53
CA PRO A 107 9.72 -7.65 -0.92
C PRO A 107 9.89 -6.18 -1.34
N ILE A 108 11.10 -5.67 -1.18
CA ILE A 108 11.67 -4.69 -2.08
C ILE A 108 12.65 -5.49 -2.91
N GLU A 109 12.10 -6.24 -3.86
CA GLU A 109 12.64 -6.44 -5.20
C GLU A 109 14.16 -6.30 -5.35
N ARG A 110 14.89 -7.14 -4.61
CA ARG A 110 16.34 -7.29 -4.74
C ARG A 110 16.62 -8.66 -5.32
N GLU A 111 17.63 -8.72 -6.19
CA GLU A 111 18.41 -9.96 -6.32
C GLU A 111 18.91 -10.39 -4.92
N PRO A 112 19.02 -11.71 -4.67
CA PRO A 112 19.76 -12.20 -3.52
C PRO A 112 21.15 -11.53 -3.47
N PRO A 113 21.66 -11.23 -2.27
CA PRO A 113 22.97 -10.62 -2.13
C PRO A 113 24.05 -11.60 -2.58
N HIS A 114 24.86 -11.16 -3.54
CA HIS A 114 26.10 -11.82 -3.93
C HIS A 114 25.93 -13.28 -4.40
N SER A 115 26.03 -13.46 -5.73
CA SER A 115 26.70 -14.63 -6.26
C SER A 115 28.01 -14.81 -5.48
N HIS A 116 28.06 -15.81 -4.59
CA HIS A 116 29.32 -16.29 -4.04
C HIS A 116 30.31 -16.49 -5.20
N PRO A 117 31.64 -16.43 -4.98
CA PRO A 117 32.54 -17.13 -5.89
C PRO A 117 32.05 -18.58 -5.89
N GLN A 118 31.32 -18.94 -6.94
CA GLN A 118 30.57 -20.17 -7.02
C GLN A 118 31.56 -21.33 -6.98
N GLY A 119 31.62 -21.97 -5.80
CA GLY A 119 32.02 -23.35 -5.72
C GLY A 119 31.01 -24.22 -6.47
N THR A 120 31.37 -25.46 -6.72
CA THR A 120 30.52 -26.47 -7.38
C THR A 120 29.25 -26.84 -6.60
N ASP A 121 29.05 -26.26 -5.41
CA ASP A 121 28.14 -26.76 -4.40
C ASP A 121 26.90 -25.86 -4.26
N THR A 122 25.76 -26.48 -3.95
CA THR A 122 24.50 -25.79 -3.68
C THR A 122 24.59 -25.10 -2.33
N THR A 123 24.25 -23.81 -2.26
CA THR A 123 24.11 -23.10 -0.97
C THR A 123 22.65 -22.74 -0.71
N ILE A 124 22.25 -22.76 0.56
CA ILE A 124 20.88 -22.41 0.95
C ILE A 124 20.93 -21.26 1.95
N ASP A 125 20.35 -20.13 1.55
CA ASP A 125 20.22 -18.95 2.41
C ASP A 125 18.80 -18.85 2.94
N VAL A 126 18.67 -18.80 4.26
CA VAL A 126 17.38 -18.69 4.94
C VAL A 126 17.33 -17.38 5.72
N THR A 127 16.26 -16.63 5.52
CA THR A 127 15.93 -15.43 6.29
C THR A 127 14.59 -15.62 6.97
N HIS A 128 14.56 -15.39 8.27
CA HIS A 128 13.36 -15.37 9.10
C HIS A 128 13.04 -13.93 9.42
N GLU A 129 11.87 -13.44 9.04
CA GLU A 129 11.43 -12.08 9.33
C GLU A 129 10.06 -12.10 10.00
N ILE A 130 9.84 -11.24 10.99
CA ILE A 130 8.52 -10.88 11.49
C ILE A 130 8.30 -9.41 11.15
N VAL A 131 7.24 -9.13 10.40
CA VAL A 131 6.87 -7.77 9.98
C VAL A 131 5.59 -7.35 10.70
N THR A 132 5.40 -6.05 10.95
CA THR A 132 4.15 -5.54 11.53
C THR A 132 2.99 -5.49 10.54
N ASP A 133 3.29 -5.44 9.24
CA ASP A 133 2.31 -5.50 8.15
C ASP A 133 2.98 -6.03 6.87
N PHE A 134 2.19 -6.66 5.99
CA PHE A 134 2.62 -7.04 4.65
C PHE A 134 2.26 -5.95 3.66
N ILE A 135 3.25 -5.15 3.27
CA ILE A 135 3.13 -4.10 2.27
C ILE A 135 3.88 -4.47 0.99
N TRP A 136 3.25 -4.27 -0.16
CA TRP A 136 3.82 -4.53 -1.48
C TRP A 136 3.45 -3.41 -2.47
N ARG A 137 4.46 -2.70 -3.01
CA ARG A 137 4.29 -1.55 -3.94
C ARG A 137 3.25 -0.52 -3.45
N GLY A 138 3.35 -0.18 -2.16
CA GLY A 138 2.43 0.72 -1.48
C GLY A 138 1.05 0.15 -1.16
N LEU A 139 0.74 -1.12 -1.41
CA LEU A 139 -0.51 -1.77 -1.00
C LEU A 139 -0.31 -2.51 0.34
N SER A 140 -1.13 -2.22 1.35
CA SER A 140 -1.18 -2.96 2.62
C SER A 140 -2.13 -4.16 2.52
N PHE A 141 -1.58 -5.32 2.18
CA PHE A 141 -2.39 -6.53 1.95
C PHE A 141 -3.01 -7.09 3.23
N SER A 142 -2.36 -6.89 4.37
CA SER A 142 -2.81 -7.46 5.64
C SER A 142 -3.42 -6.42 6.57
N GLY A 143 -2.81 -5.23 6.68
CA GLY A 143 -3.29 -4.15 7.52
C GLY A 143 -4.70 -3.67 7.14
N GLU A 144 -4.93 -3.34 5.87
CA GLU A 144 -6.26 -2.87 5.42
C GLU A 144 -7.33 -3.98 5.49
N MET A 145 -6.96 -5.24 5.31
CA MET A 145 -7.85 -6.37 5.59
C MET A 145 -8.20 -6.48 7.09
N ALA A 146 -7.21 -6.32 7.97
CA ALA A 146 -7.42 -6.34 9.41
C ALA A 146 -8.30 -5.17 9.88
N ASN A 147 -8.11 -3.96 9.34
CA ASN A 147 -8.91 -2.78 9.68
C ASN A 147 -10.38 -2.97 9.29
N ARG A 148 -10.67 -3.52 8.10
CA ARG A 148 -12.05 -3.91 7.72
C ARG A 148 -12.66 -4.93 8.68
N ARG A 149 -11.90 -5.95 9.05
CA ARG A 149 -12.31 -6.95 10.03
C ARG A 149 -12.57 -6.35 11.41
N ARG A 150 -11.87 -5.29 11.80
CA ARG A 150 -12.01 -4.65 13.11
C ARG A 150 -13.03 -3.51 13.13
N ASN A 151 -13.54 -3.09 11.97
CA ASN A 151 -14.26 -1.83 11.76
C ASN A 151 -13.42 -0.63 12.25
N GLU A 152 -12.15 -0.61 11.87
CA GLU A 152 -11.24 0.49 12.16
C GLU A 152 -11.01 1.29 10.88
N SER A 153 -10.90 2.62 11.00
CA SER A 153 -10.43 3.49 9.91
C SER A 153 -9.06 3.03 9.42
N TYR A 154 -8.66 3.41 8.20
CA TYR A 154 -7.35 3.03 7.68
C TYR A 154 -6.29 3.99 8.23
N PRO A 155 -5.35 3.53 9.09
CA PRO A 155 -4.30 4.39 9.62
C PRO A 155 -3.01 4.28 8.77
N SER A 156 -2.05 5.17 9.01
CA SER A 156 -0.71 5.08 8.44
C SER A 156 0.14 3.94 9.01
N THR A 157 -0.28 3.29 10.09
CA THR A 157 0.46 2.16 10.68
C THR A 157 -0.54 1.18 11.25
N THR A 158 -0.50 -0.06 10.74
CA THR A 158 -1.30 -1.16 11.26
C THR A 158 -0.36 -2.22 11.83
N VAL A 159 -0.71 -2.77 13.01
CA VAL A 159 0.03 -3.86 13.64
C VAL A 159 -0.78 -5.14 13.52
N ILE A 160 -0.46 -5.90 12.48
CA ILE A 160 -0.97 -7.25 12.22
C ILE A 160 0.23 -8.14 11.85
N PRO A 161 0.95 -8.66 12.86
CA PRO A 161 2.26 -9.24 12.61
C PRO A 161 2.16 -10.52 11.77
N SER A 162 3.03 -10.62 10.78
CA SER A 162 3.19 -11.81 9.96
C SER A 162 4.63 -12.30 9.96
N TYR A 163 4.80 -13.61 9.90
CA TYR A 163 6.07 -14.27 9.70
C TYR A 163 6.34 -14.46 8.21
N GLN A 164 7.48 -13.95 7.75
CA GLN A 164 7.89 -13.92 6.35
C GLN A 164 9.22 -14.65 6.15
N PRO A 165 9.22 -15.99 6.03
CA PRO A 165 10.42 -16.74 5.71
C PRO A 165 10.82 -16.52 4.25
N THR A 166 12.11 -16.36 3.99
CA THR A 166 12.70 -16.39 2.65
C THR A 166 13.73 -17.48 2.59
N ILE A 167 13.67 -18.35 1.59
CA ILE A 167 14.63 -19.42 1.33
C ILE A 167 15.13 -19.23 -0.09
N ASN A 168 16.42 -18.93 -0.23
CA ASN A 168 17.11 -18.87 -1.51
C ASN A 168 17.96 -20.13 -1.67
N ILE A 169 17.76 -20.84 -2.77
CA ILE A 169 18.54 -22.02 -3.14
C ILE A 169 19.40 -21.61 -4.34
N ASN A 170 20.69 -21.40 -4.09
CA ASN A 170 21.66 -21.11 -5.14
C ASN A 170 22.11 -22.43 -5.75
N THR A 171 21.76 -22.63 -7.02
CA THR A 171 22.04 -23.90 -7.68
C THR A 171 23.48 -23.98 -8.19
N PRO A 172 23.99 -25.18 -8.51
CA PRO A 172 25.29 -25.32 -9.18
C PRO A 172 25.32 -24.69 -10.58
N LEU A 173 24.15 -24.46 -11.20
CA LEU A 173 24.07 -23.74 -12.46
C LEU A 173 24.32 -22.25 -12.21
N LYS A 174 25.38 -21.74 -12.83
CA LYS A 174 25.78 -20.34 -12.71
C LYS A 174 24.63 -19.40 -13.08
N GLY A 175 24.41 -18.39 -12.23
CA GLY A 175 23.32 -17.41 -12.38
C GLY A 175 21.92 -17.93 -12.02
N PHE A 176 21.70 -19.23 -11.79
CA PHE A 176 20.36 -19.76 -11.51
C PHE A 176 20.08 -19.92 -10.01
N MET A 177 19.01 -19.29 -9.55
CA MET A 177 18.52 -19.36 -8.16
C MET A 177 17.02 -19.66 -8.12
N ILE A 178 16.61 -20.48 -7.15
CA ILE A 178 15.20 -20.68 -6.78
C ILE A 178 14.95 -19.98 -5.45
N GLN A 179 13.87 -19.20 -5.34
CA GLN A 179 13.45 -18.57 -4.09
C GLN A 179 12.07 -19.06 -3.67
N PHE A 180 11.89 -19.26 -2.36
CA PHE A 180 10.60 -19.36 -1.71
C PHE A 180 10.46 -18.20 -0.73
N TRP A 181 9.35 -17.46 -0.77
CA TRP A 181 9.03 -16.42 0.20
C TRP A 181 7.62 -16.65 0.73
N GLY A 182 7.46 -16.77 2.05
CA GLY A 182 6.16 -16.97 2.68
C GLY A 182 5.64 -15.68 3.31
N ASN A 183 4.33 -15.60 3.49
CA ASN A 183 3.69 -14.66 4.41
C ASN A 183 2.67 -15.42 5.24
N PHE A 184 2.82 -15.42 6.56
CA PHE A 184 1.97 -16.18 7.48
C PHE A 184 1.52 -15.31 8.64
N GLN A 185 0.22 -15.08 8.75
CA GLN A 185 -0.35 -14.21 9.77
C GLN A 185 -0.27 -14.84 11.16
N LEU A 186 0.28 -14.11 12.12
CA LEU A 186 0.49 -14.60 13.48
C LEU A 186 -0.72 -14.33 14.40
N THR A 187 -1.56 -13.35 14.04
CA THR A 187 -2.70 -12.90 14.85
C THR A 187 -3.98 -12.89 14.02
N ASP A 188 -5.13 -12.76 14.70
CA ASP A 188 -6.47 -12.67 14.09
C ASP A 188 -6.78 -13.78 13.06
N ARG A 189 -6.18 -14.98 13.24
CA ARG A 189 -6.29 -16.09 12.29
C ARG A 189 -7.73 -16.57 12.07
N ASN A 190 -8.59 -16.45 13.08
CA ASN A 190 -9.97 -16.93 13.06
C ASN A 190 -10.98 -15.86 12.61
N ASP A 191 -12.06 -16.36 12.00
CA ASP A 191 -13.24 -15.60 11.59
C ASP A 191 -13.92 -14.92 12.78
N LYS A 192 -14.43 -13.70 12.55
CA LYS A 192 -15.12 -12.89 13.55
C LYS A 192 -16.32 -12.21 12.93
N ASP A 193 -17.40 -12.12 13.70
CA ASP A 193 -18.48 -11.19 13.42
C ASP A 193 -17.95 -9.74 13.52
N ASN A 194 -17.91 -9.04 12.38
CA ASN A 194 -17.54 -7.64 12.33
C ASN A 194 -18.69 -6.73 11.91
N ASP A 195 -19.84 -7.24 11.48
CA ASP A 195 -20.97 -6.35 11.16
C ASP A 195 -21.93 -6.18 12.34
N GLY A 196 -21.96 -7.12 13.29
CA GLY A 196 -22.87 -7.12 14.43
C GLY A 196 -24.33 -7.23 14.02
N ARG A 197 -24.60 -7.67 12.78
CA ARG A 197 -25.94 -7.75 12.20
C ARG A 197 -26.57 -9.10 12.50
N ILE A 198 -27.90 -9.10 12.58
CA ILE A 198 -28.66 -10.34 12.54
C ILE A 198 -28.86 -10.70 11.06
N GLN A 199 -28.45 -11.92 10.69
CA GLN A 199 -28.49 -12.39 9.31
C GLN A 199 -28.79 -13.89 9.25
N LEU A 200 -29.00 -14.43 8.05
CA LEU A 200 -29.24 -15.86 7.83
C LEU A 200 -27.96 -16.66 7.51
N PHE A 201 -26.92 -16.00 7.01
CA PHE A 201 -25.64 -16.61 6.63
C PHE A 201 -24.53 -15.55 6.68
N PRO A 202 -23.25 -15.94 6.82
CA PRO A 202 -22.13 -15.00 6.79
C PRO A 202 -22.06 -14.22 5.49
N GLY A 203 -21.67 -12.96 5.58
CA GLY A 203 -21.42 -12.07 4.46
C GLY A 203 -22.69 -11.51 3.87
N GLY A 204 -23.86 -11.99 4.28
CA GLY A 204 -25.15 -11.46 3.87
C GLY A 204 -25.20 -9.95 4.11
N PRO A 205 -25.90 -9.17 3.28
CA PRO A 205 -26.39 -7.87 3.70
C PRO A 205 -27.41 -8.13 4.83
N GLY A 206 -26.91 -8.38 6.04
CA GLY A 206 -27.71 -8.60 7.23
C GLY A 206 -28.64 -7.40 7.40
N PRO A 207 -29.96 -7.57 7.50
CA PRO A 207 -30.85 -6.43 7.28
C PRO A 207 -30.85 -5.45 8.42
N ALA A 208 -30.47 -5.86 9.63
CA ALA A 208 -30.80 -5.09 10.80
C ALA A 208 -29.84 -5.27 11.97
N TYR A 209 -29.59 -4.16 12.67
CA TYR A 209 -29.24 -4.17 14.08
C TYR A 209 -30.50 -4.43 14.92
N PRO A 210 -30.38 -5.08 16.09
CA PRO A 210 -31.50 -5.20 17.02
C PRO A 210 -32.16 -3.83 17.28
N GLY A 211 -33.47 -3.72 17.00
CA GLY A 211 -34.25 -2.50 17.25
C GLY A 211 -34.28 -1.49 16.10
N GLN A 212 -33.58 -1.73 14.98
CA GLN A 212 -33.68 -0.88 13.78
C GLN A 212 -35.08 -0.98 13.15
N GLY A 213 -35.75 0.17 12.93
CA GLY A 213 -37.08 0.24 12.30
C GLY A 213 -37.03 0.49 10.79
N ASN A 214 -38.19 0.52 10.15
CA ASN A 214 -38.35 0.88 8.72
C ASN A 214 -38.06 2.38 8.47
N PRO A 215 -37.41 2.80 7.37
CA PRO A 215 -36.88 1.98 6.28
C PRO A 215 -35.47 1.42 6.48
N PHE A 216 -35.34 0.14 6.16
CA PHE A 216 -34.05 -0.52 5.97
C PHE A 216 -33.48 -0.08 4.63
N THR A 217 -32.42 0.71 4.64
CA THR A 217 -31.67 1.05 3.42
C THR A 217 -30.29 0.37 3.44
N ALA A 218 -30.29 -0.97 3.36
CA ALA A 218 -29.07 -1.70 3.04
C ALA A 218 -28.74 -1.50 1.53
N PRO A 219 -27.46 -1.27 1.13
CA PRO A 219 -27.10 -0.93 -0.24
C PRO A 219 -27.42 -1.97 -1.33
N ASP A 220 -27.66 -3.23 -1.00
CA ASP A 220 -28.14 -4.26 -1.94
C ASP A 220 -28.55 -5.50 -1.15
N PRO A 221 -29.76 -6.04 -1.31
CA PRO A 221 -30.16 -7.20 -0.55
C PRO A 221 -30.58 -8.41 -1.37
N ASP A 222 -30.05 -9.55 -0.95
CA ASP A 222 -30.81 -10.79 -1.01
C ASP A 222 -32.16 -10.59 -0.31
N LEU A 223 -33.24 -10.63 -1.09
CA LEU A 223 -34.63 -10.46 -0.65
C LEU A 223 -35.01 -11.43 0.48
N LEU A 224 -34.41 -12.63 0.50
CA LEU A 224 -34.67 -13.64 1.53
C LEU A 224 -34.05 -13.24 2.88
N ASN A 225 -32.80 -12.77 2.87
CA ASN A 225 -32.13 -12.29 4.08
C ASN A 225 -32.90 -11.10 4.66
N GLN A 226 -33.34 -10.16 3.82
CA GLN A 226 -34.15 -9.00 4.22
C GLN A 226 -35.48 -9.34 4.87
N SER A 227 -36.30 -10.12 4.17
CA SER A 227 -37.68 -10.34 4.61
C SER A 227 -37.73 -11.12 5.92
N CYS A 228 -36.90 -12.17 6.05
CA CYS A 228 -36.89 -13.03 7.23
C CYS A 228 -36.43 -12.30 8.50
N VAL A 229 -35.30 -11.57 8.44
CA VAL A 229 -34.81 -10.87 9.64
C VAL A 229 -35.76 -9.75 10.04
N TYR A 230 -36.31 -9.01 9.06
CA TYR A 230 -37.30 -7.97 9.32
C TYR A 230 -38.56 -8.50 10.02
N ASP A 231 -39.17 -9.54 9.47
CA ASP A 231 -40.37 -10.15 10.04
C ASP A 231 -40.10 -10.73 11.43
N THR A 232 -38.95 -11.36 11.61
CA THR A 232 -38.53 -11.90 12.93
C THR A 232 -38.36 -10.78 13.95
N GLN A 233 -37.77 -9.65 13.55
CA GLN A 233 -37.62 -8.50 14.44
C GLN A 233 -38.96 -7.85 14.75
N ASN A 234 -39.86 -7.69 13.78
CA ASN A 234 -41.21 -7.19 14.01
C ASN A 234 -42.02 -8.08 14.95
N ASN A 235 -41.92 -9.41 14.80
CA ASN A 235 -42.55 -10.34 15.72
C ASN A 235 -42.04 -10.13 17.15
N LEU A 236 -40.72 -10.06 17.32
CA LEU A 236 -40.11 -9.84 18.63
C LEU A 236 -40.55 -8.50 19.26
N MET A 237 -40.55 -7.42 18.47
CA MET A 237 -40.99 -6.09 18.93
C MET A 237 -42.49 -6.05 19.30
N ASN A 238 -43.30 -6.90 18.67
CA ASN A 238 -44.72 -7.08 19.00
C ASN A 238 -44.97 -8.14 20.10
N GLY A 239 -43.92 -8.62 20.78
CA GLY A 239 -44.02 -9.61 21.86
C GLY A 239 -44.24 -11.06 21.40
N ASN A 240 -44.13 -11.34 20.11
CA ASN A 240 -44.21 -12.69 19.54
C ASN A 240 -42.81 -13.30 19.38
N LEU A 241 -42.50 -14.34 20.15
CA LEU A 241 -41.22 -15.05 20.11
C LEU A 241 -41.19 -16.12 18.98
N SER A 242 -41.56 -15.72 17.76
CA SER A 242 -41.51 -16.61 16.58
C SER A 242 -40.69 -15.98 15.44
N THR A 243 -40.01 -16.82 14.66
CA THR A 243 -39.39 -16.37 13.42
C THR A 243 -40.45 -15.86 12.44
N GLY A 244 -40.03 -14.98 11.54
CA GLY A 244 -40.88 -14.45 10.47
C GLY A 244 -41.42 -15.56 9.57
N GLN A 245 -42.61 -15.37 9.00
CA GLN A 245 -43.21 -16.35 8.07
C GLN A 245 -42.35 -16.55 6.81
N THR A 246 -41.54 -15.54 6.45
CA THR A 246 -40.60 -15.54 5.33
C THR A 246 -39.30 -16.29 5.61
N CYS A 247 -39.08 -16.76 6.84
CA CYS A 247 -37.84 -17.45 7.22
C CYS A 247 -37.75 -18.90 6.77
N GLY A 248 -38.85 -19.53 6.35
CA GLY A 248 -38.84 -20.93 5.89
C GLY A 248 -38.26 -21.93 6.90
N GLY A 249 -38.36 -21.64 8.21
CA GLY A 249 -37.78 -22.46 9.29
C GLY A 249 -36.34 -22.11 9.69
N LEU A 250 -35.69 -21.14 9.02
CA LEU A 250 -34.39 -20.62 9.42
C LEU A 250 -34.52 -19.63 10.59
N VAL A 251 -33.45 -19.50 11.38
CA VAL A 251 -33.38 -18.57 12.52
C VAL A 251 -32.29 -17.52 12.27
N PRO A 252 -32.67 -16.23 12.15
CA PRO A 252 -31.71 -15.14 12.09
C PRO A 252 -30.84 -15.07 13.35
N LYS A 253 -29.54 -14.91 13.17
CA LYS A 253 -28.56 -14.76 14.27
C LYS A 253 -27.31 -14.02 13.80
N SER A 254 -26.43 -13.70 14.73
CA SER A 254 -25.08 -13.22 14.40
C SER A 254 -24.24 -14.34 13.77
N TYR A 255 -23.48 -13.99 12.74
CA TYR A 255 -22.59 -14.93 12.06
C TYR A 255 -21.15 -14.42 12.07
N LYS A 256 -20.20 -15.37 12.13
CA LYS A 256 -18.79 -15.03 11.93
C LYS A 256 -18.54 -14.83 10.45
N GLU A 257 -18.07 -13.65 10.10
CA GLU A 257 -17.69 -13.30 8.74
C GLU A 257 -16.43 -14.03 8.30
N GLN A 258 -16.29 -14.30 7.00
CA GLN A 258 -15.14 -15.01 6.43
C GLN A 258 -13.90 -14.12 6.30
N ASN A 259 -13.54 -13.44 7.39
CA ASN A 259 -12.55 -12.36 7.44
C ASN A 259 -11.29 -12.71 8.24
N GLY A 260 -11.11 -13.96 8.69
CA GLY A 260 -9.93 -14.38 9.45
C GLY A 260 -8.62 -14.25 8.65
N MET A 261 -7.58 -13.73 9.32
CA MET A 261 -6.30 -13.35 8.71
C MET A 261 -5.48 -14.53 8.17
N LYS A 262 -5.81 -15.77 8.51
CA LYS A 262 -5.23 -16.96 7.85
C LYS A 262 -5.41 -16.92 6.32
N ARG A 263 -6.39 -16.19 5.81
CA ARG A 263 -6.63 -16.03 4.36
C ARG A 263 -5.59 -15.15 3.66
N ALA A 264 -4.84 -14.34 4.41
CA ALA A 264 -3.68 -13.61 3.90
C ALA A 264 -2.40 -14.47 3.91
N ASP A 265 -2.48 -15.72 4.40
CA ASP A 265 -1.36 -16.66 4.32
C ASP A 265 -1.11 -17.05 2.86
N GLY A 266 0.14 -16.96 2.43
CA GLY A 266 0.53 -17.30 1.08
C GLY A 266 1.99 -17.62 0.93
N LEU A 267 2.32 -18.15 -0.23
CA LEU A 267 3.68 -18.49 -0.62
C LEU A 267 3.94 -17.97 -2.02
N PHE A 268 5.13 -17.44 -2.16
CA PHE A 268 5.78 -17.03 -3.36
C PHE A 268 6.86 -18.05 -3.69
N TYR A 269 6.92 -18.47 -4.95
CA TYR A 269 8.07 -19.19 -5.47
C TYR A 269 8.52 -18.54 -6.77
N ALA A 270 9.84 -18.45 -6.94
CA ALA A 270 10.43 -17.67 -8.01
C ALA A 270 11.71 -18.31 -8.55
N PHE A 271 11.94 -18.06 -9.84
CA PHE A 271 13.10 -18.53 -10.58
C PHE A 271 13.85 -17.34 -11.13
N TYR A 272 15.13 -17.24 -10.82
CA TYR A 272 16.01 -16.15 -11.25
C TYR A 272 17.10 -16.72 -12.12
N TYR A 273 17.41 -16.04 -13.21
CA TYR A 273 18.60 -16.28 -14.00
C TYR A 273 19.36 -14.97 -14.21
N THR A 274 20.55 -14.88 -13.62
CA THR A 274 21.43 -13.72 -13.70
C THR A 274 22.48 -13.93 -14.78
N PHE A 275 22.43 -13.10 -15.81
CA PHE A 275 23.48 -13.01 -16.81
C PHE A 275 24.72 -12.36 -16.18
N GLU A 276 25.87 -12.97 -16.40
CA GLU A 276 27.15 -12.50 -15.86
C GLU A 276 27.45 -11.05 -16.27
N LYS A 277 28.29 -10.40 -15.47
CA LYS A 277 28.65 -8.99 -15.54
C LYS A 277 29.06 -8.60 -16.98
N THR A 278 28.16 -7.90 -17.66
CA THR A 278 28.46 -7.22 -18.93
C THR A 278 29.11 -5.87 -18.64
N SER A 279 29.68 -5.20 -19.64
CA SER A 279 30.09 -3.79 -19.53
C SER A 279 28.93 -2.84 -19.18
N TRP A 280 27.68 -3.31 -19.34
CA TRP A 280 26.45 -2.57 -19.10
C TRP A 280 25.86 -2.86 -17.71
N GLY A 281 26.50 -3.70 -16.90
CA GLY A 281 25.99 -4.13 -15.60
C GLY A 281 25.53 -5.58 -15.61
N LYS A 282 24.66 -5.94 -14.66
CA LYS A 282 24.09 -7.28 -14.51
C LYS A 282 22.62 -7.27 -14.91
N PHE A 283 22.21 -8.31 -15.61
CA PHE A 283 20.83 -8.52 -15.99
C PHE A 283 20.31 -9.76 -15.30
N THR A 284 19.12 -9.67 -14.71
CA THR A 284 18.46 -10.79 -14.06
C THR A 284 17.08 -10.91 -14.63
N VAL A 285 16.71 -12.09 -15.10
CA VAL A 285 15.38 -12.35 -15.62
C VAL A 285 14.75 -13.47 -14.84
N GLY A 286 13.44 -13.48 -14.80
CA GLY A 286 12.76 -14.54 -14.11
C GLY A 286 11.26 -14.40 -14.10
N THR A 287 10.66 -15.31 -13.35
CA THR A 287 9.23 -15.30 -13.07
C THR A 287 9.01 -15.70 -11.62
N TRP A 288 7.91 -15.22 -11.06
CA TRP A 288 7.44 -15.65 -9.78
C TRP A 288 5.95 -15.87 -9.78
N PHE A 289 5.50 -16.63 -8.79
CA PHE A 289 4.11 -16.96 -8.59
C PHE A 289 3.80 -16.77 -7.11
N TYR A 290 2.84 -15.91 -6.80
CA TYR A 290 2.27 -15.82 -5.47
C TYR A 290 0.98 -16.65 -5.41
N ASN A 291 0.75 -17.35 -4.31
CA ASN A 291 -0.46 -18.14 -4.11
C ASN A 291 -0.88 -18.12 -2.63
N THR A 292 -2.11 -17.66 -2.38
CA THR A 292 -2.75 -17.77 -1.05
C THR A 292 -3.21 -19.19 -0.78
N PHE A 293 -3.03 -19.69 0.45
CA PHE A 293 -3.27 -21.11 0.76
C PHE A 293 -4.73 -21.47 1.00
N HIS A 294 -5.49 -20.57 1.62
CA HIS A 294 -6.86 -20.86 2.03
C HIS A 294 -7.88 -20.57 0.92
N LYS A 295 -7.64 -21.15 -0.26
CA LYS A 295 -8.55 -21.13 -1.42
C LYS A 295 -9.56 -22.27 -1.30
N ASN A 296 -10.82 -21.98 -0.99
CA ASN A 296 -11.88 -22.98 -1.19
C ASN A 296 -13.13 -22.31 -1.77
N PRO A 297 -13.79 -22.90 -2.80
CA PRO A 297 -15.04 -22.41 -3.38
C PRO A 297 -16.20 -22.32 -2.39
N SER A 298 -16.20 -23.10 -1.31
CA SER A 298 -17.13 -22.94 -0.18
C SER A 298 -16.92 -21.64 0.62
N TYR A 299 -15.77 -20.98 0.43
CA TYR A 299 -15.44 -19.66 0.99
C TYR A 299 -15.58 -18.52 -0.04
N ILE A 300 -16.10 -18.82 -1.22
CA ILE A 300 -16.77 -17.78 -2.00
C ILE A 300 -18.12 -17.66 -1.28
N SER A 301 -18.27 -16.68 -0.39
CA SER A 301 -19.61 -16.26 0.03
C SER A 301 -20.47 -16.22 -1.22
N THR A 302 -21.65 -16.84 -1.16
CA THR A 302 -22.65 -16.73 -2.23
C THR A 302 -22.68 -15.28 -2.68
N PRO A 303 -22.63 -15.01 -4.01
CA PRO A 303 -22.75 -13.65 -4.52
C PRO A 303 -23.88 -12.99 -3.76
N LEU A 304 -23.53 -11.98 -2.98
CA LEU A 304 -24.53 -11.17 -2.31
C LEU A 304 -25.39 -10.66 -3.44
N GLY A 305 -26.66 -11.05 -3.41
CA GLY A 305 -27.59 -10.86 -4.50
C GLY A 305 -27.48 -9.45 -5.02
N GLY A 306 -27.38 -9.34 -6.34
CA GLY A 306 -27.23 -8.07 -7.04
C GLY A 306 -25.83 -7.89 -7.63
N PHE A 307 -25.78 -7.71 -8.94
CA PHE A 307 -24.63 -7.07 -9.57
C PHE A 307 -24.53 -5.66 -8.97
N ASN A 308 -23.65 -5.44 -7.99
CA ASN A 308 -23.26 -4.07 -7.67
C ASN A 308 -22.43 -3.55 -8.84
N SER A 309 -23.12 -3.02 -9.85
CA SER A 309 -22.52 -2.50 -11.09
C SER A 309 -21.51 -1.38 -10.84
N LEU A 310 -21.62 -0.70 -9.69
CA LEU A 310 -20.66 0.30 -9.22
C LEU A 310 -19.40 -0.34 -8.65
N ALA A 311 -19.50 -1.48 -7.95
CA ALA A 311 -18.36 -2.29 -7.49
C ALA A 311 -17.72 -3.14 -8.60
N ALA A 312 -18.48 -3.47 -9.65
CA ALA A 312 -18.02 -4.29 -10.77
C ALA A 312 -17.04 -3.55 -11.71
N GLN A 313 -16.91 -2.23 -11.56
CA GLN A 313 -15.98 -1.32 -12.25
C GLN A 313 -15.61 -1.75 -13.70
N GLY A 314 -16.56 -2.24 -14.50
CA GLY A 314 -16.34 -2.51 -15.92
C GLY A 314 -15.99 -3.94 -16.36
N ILE A 315 -15.98 -4.97 -15.50
CA ILE A 315 -15.98 -6.37 -15.98
C ILE A 315 -17.39 -6.96 -15.86
N THR A 316 -18.12 -6.94 -16.98
CA THR A 316 -19.37 -7.69 -17.16
C THR A 316 -19.10 -9.17 -16.87
N SER A 317 -19.85 -9.76 -15.92
CA SER A 317 -19.71 -11.14 -15.40
C SER A 317 -18.67 -11.40 -14.31
N SER A 318 -17.93 -10.39 -13.83
CA SER A 318 -17.18 -10.57 -12.59
C SER A 318 -18.16 -10.57 -11.41
N ASN A 319 -18.37 -11.73 -10.80
CA ASN A 319 -19.03 -11.85 -9.50
C ASN A 319 -18.07 -11.24 -8.46
N ASN A 320 -17.89 -9.91 -8.47
CA ASN A 320 -17.13 -9.23 -7.43
C ASN A 320 -18.02 -9.12 -6.20
N THR A 321 -18.17 -10.26 -5.51
CA THR A 321 -18.90 -10.34 -4.26
C THR A 321 -18.23 -9.34 -3.31
N SER A 322 -18.98 -8.35 -2.86
CA SER A 322 -18.49 -7.05 -2.34
C SER A 322 -17.47 -7.12 -1.19
N ASN A 323 -17.22 -8.29 -0.61
CA ASN A 323 -16.28 -8.49 0.50
C ASN A 323 -15.04 -9.33 0.15
N GLN A 324 -14.83 -9.69 -1.12
CA GLN A 324 -13.82 -10.67 -1.49
C GLN A 324 -12.67 -10.05 -2.29
N ILE A 325 -11.56 -9.73 -1.59
CA ILE A 325 -10.24 -9.98 -2.18
C ILE A 325 -10.08 -11.51 -2.22
N THR A 326 -10.86 -12.18 -3.06
CA THR A 326 -10.77 -13.62 -3.19
C THR A 326 -9.56 -13.94 -4.04
N ARG A 327 -8.66 -14.70 -3.44
CA ARG A 327 -7.68 -15.50 -4.14
C ARG A 327 -6.68 -14.62 -4.87
N LEU A 328 -5.68 -14.23 -4.11
CA LEU A 328 -4.46 -13.67 -4.65
C LEU A 328 -3.60 -14.85 -5.08
N ALA A 329 -3.80 -15.32 -6.32
CA ALA A 329 -2.67 -15.76 -7.10
C ALA A 329 -2.42 -14.83 -8.26
N TRP A 330 -1.16 -14.52 -8.46
CA TRP A 330 -0.72 -13.82 -9.63
C TRP A 330 0.68 -14.28 -9.99
N GLN A 331 0.95 -14.26 -11.28
CA GLN A 331 2.25 -14.52 -11.84
C GLN A 331 2.83 -13.19 -12.32
N GLU A 332 4.12 -12.97 -12.10
CA GLU A 332 4.83 -11.89 -12.77
C GLU A 332 6.05 -12.43 -13.50
N TYR A 333 6.37 -11.78 -14.61
CA TYR A 333 7.67 -11.88 -15.24
C TYR A 333 8.42 -10.59 -14.96
N TYR A 334 9.72 -10.71 -14.77
CA TYR A 334 10.53 -9.56 -14.44
C TYR A 334 11.89 -9.56 -15.14
N ILE A 335 12.41 -8.36 -15.30
CA ILE A 335 13.76 -8.08 -15.78
C ILE A 335 14.36 -7.04 -14.84
N PHE A 336 15.47 -7.37 -14.21
CA PHE A 336 16.27 -6.47 -13.40
C PHE A 336 17.53 -6.12 -14.15
N TRP A 337 17.85 -4.84 -14.16
CA TRP A 337 19.08 -4.32 -14.70
C TRP A 337 19.79 -3.56 -13.60
N GLN A 338 20.74 -4.26 -12.96
CA GLN A 338 21.65 -3.63 -12.02
C GLN A 338 22.74 -2.91 -12.82
N LEU A 339 22.72 -1.59 -12.76
CA LEU A 339 23.72 -0.76 -13.40
C LEU A 339 25.09 -0.97 -12.73
N PRO A 340 26.20 -0.70 -13.46
CA PRO A 340 27.52 -0.65 -12.86
C PRO A 340 27.52 0.29 -11.64
N GLU A 341 28.35 -0.01 -10.64
CA GLU A 341 28.50 0.87 -9.48
C GLU A 341 28.92 2.27 -9.95
N ILE A 342 28.09 3.27 -9.63
CA ILE A 342 28.36 4.66 -9.98
C ILE A 342 28.81 5.38 -8.72
N SER A 343 29.98 6.01 -8.80
CA SER A 343 30.42 7.00 -7.81
C SER A 343 30.03 8.38 -8.34
N PHE A 344 29.20 9.10 -7.62
CA PHE A 344 28.77 10.44 -8.01
C PHE A 344 29.73 11.53 -7.53
N LEU A 345 30.62 11.22 -6.59
CA LEU A 345 31.65 12.11 -6.06
C LEU A 345 32.92 11.32 -5.70
N PRO A 346 34.13 11.85 -5.94
CA PRO A 346 35.41 11.14 -5.77
C PRO A 346 35.76 10.72 -4.32
N PHE A 347 34.86 10.95 -3.36
CA PHE A 347 35.01 10.63 -1.95
C PHE A 347 33.73 10.02 -1.33
N ILE A 348 32.76 9.57 -2.14
CA ILE A 348 31.45 9.12 -1.66
C ILE A 348 31.10 7.69 -2.11
N ALA A 349 30.39 7.00 -1.21
CA ALA A 349 29.71 5.71 -1.31
C ALA A 349 29.27 5.30 -2.73
N TYR A 350 29.64 4.08 -3.11
CA TYR A 350 29.20 3.43 -4.35
C TYR A 350 27.71 3.07 -4.25
N LEU A 351 26.88 3.68 -5.09
CA LEU A 351 25.48 3.30 -5.21
C LEU A 351 25.35 2.14 -6.19
N THR A 352 24.41 1.24 -5.90
CA THR A 352 24.01 0.16 -6.80
C THR A 352 22.60 0.42 -7.32
N PRO A 353 22.43 1.26 -8.36
CA PRO A 353 21.11 1.49 -8.92
C PRO A 353 20.66 0.27 -9.71
N THR A 354 19.41 -0.13 -9.49
CA THR A 354 18.76 -1.23 -10.21
C THR A 354 17.48 -0.70 -10.83
N ILE A 355 17.32 -0.90 -12.14
CA ILE A 355 16.08 -0.67 -12.85
C ILE A 355 15.39 -2.02 -12.99
N SER A 356 14.13 -2.12 -12.55
CA SER A 356 13.38 -3.36 -12.65
C SER A 356 12.07 -3.13 -13.38
N PHE A 357 11.75 -4.04 -14.29
CA PHE A 357 10.47 -4.06 -15.01
C PHE A 357 9.72 -5.33 -14.65
N TYR A 358 8.41 -5.18 -14.41
CA TYR A 358 7.51 -6.26 -14.06
C TYR A 358 6.29 -6.21 -14.95
N THR A 359 5.87 -7.38 -15.40
CA THR A 359 4.59 -7.57 -16.06
C THR A 359 3.82 -8.68 -15.36
N GLN A 360 2.63 -8.34 -14.89
CA GLN A 360 1.76 -9.25 -14.17
C GLN A 360 0.76 -9.88 -15.13
N MET A 361 0.68 -11.20 -15.07
CA MET A 361 -0.33 -12.01 -15.72
C MET A 361 -1.09 -12.76 -14.63
N SER A 362 -2.39 -12.48 -14.49
CA SER A 362 -3.27 -13.28 -13.63
C SER A 362 -4.62 -13.45 -14.29
N GLN A 363 -5.13 -14.68 -14.29
CA GLN A 363 -6.50 -15.02 -14.69
C GLN A 363 -7.43 -15.11 -13.46
N GLU A 364 -6.91 -15.04 -12.23
CA GLU A 364 -7.74 -14.99 -11.03
C GLU A 364 -8.42 -13.61 -10.89
N ASN A 365 -9.50 -13.57 -10.12
CA ASN A 365 -10.37 -12.39 -9.98
C ASN A 365 -10.89 -11.85 -11.34
N SER A 366 -11.38 -12.74 -12.21
CA SER A 366 -11.86 -12.40 -13.56
C SER A 366 -10.82 -11.68 -14.45
N GLY A 367 -9.53 -11.85 -14.17
CA GLY A 367 -8.47 -11.15 -14.89
C GLY A 367 -8.31 -9.68 -14.49
N LEU A 368 -8.91 -9.23 -13.38
CA LEU A 368 -8.81 -7.85 -12.89
C LEU A 368 -7.35 -7.39 -12.78
N ALA A 369 -6.47 -8.25 -12.29
CA ALA A 369 -5.06 -7.93 -12.11
C ALA A 369 -4.18 -8.26 -13.34
N ALA A 370 -4.78 -8.63 -14.49
CA ALA A 370 -4.06 -8.87 -15.72
C ALA A 370 -3.53 -7.57 -16.32
N GLY A 371 -2.31 -7.59 -16.88
CA GLY A 371 -1.76 -6.45 -17.62
C GLY A 371 -1.21 -5.34 -16.73
N LYS A 372 -1.04 -5.56 -15.43
CA LYS A 372 -0.33 -4.62 -14.56
C LYS A 372 1.14 -4.59 -14.95
N ASN A 373 1.64 -3.40 -15.28
CA ASN A 373 3.04 -3.18 -15.64
C ASN A 373 3.65 -2.17 -14.67
N TYR A 374 4.79 -2.53 -14.09
CA TYR A 374 5.46 -1.74 -13.07
C TYR A 374 6.94 -1.60 -13.42
N LEU A 375 7.44 -0.36 -13.35
CA LEU A 375 8.83 -0.01 -13.51
C LEU A 375 9.32 0.55 -12.18
N SER A 376 10.41 0.01 -11.66
CA SER A 376 11.03 0.52 -10.43
C SER A 376 12.47 0.94 -10.63
N LEU A 377 12.84 2.01 -9.93
CA LEU A 377 14.22 2.43 -9.74
C LEU A 377 14.56 2.25 -8.27
N TYR A 378 15.43 1.31 -8.00
CA TYR A 378 15.91 0.98 -6.66
C TYR A 378 17.34 1.45 -6.47
N ILE A 379 17.62 2.11 -5.34
CA ILE A 379 18.94 2.61 -4.96
C ILE A 379 19.21 2.21 -3.52
N SER A 380 20.40 1.71 -3.25
CA SER A 380 20.82 1.38 -1.90
C SER A 380 22.33 1.41 -1.72
N HIS A 381 22.76 1.47 -0.47
CA HIS A 381 24.16 1.37 -0.09
C HIS A 381 24.28 0.67 1.27
N GLU A 382 25.26 -0.21 1.44
CA GLU A 382 25.56 -0.83 2.73
C GLU A 382 26.83 -0.20 3.33
N TYR A 383 26.65 0.51 4.44
CA TYR A 383 27.74 1.08 5.22
C TYR A 383 28.28 0.06 6.21
N PHE A 384 29.59 0.15 6.49
CA PHE A 384 30.31 -0.74 7.41
C PHE A 384 30.20 -2.21 6.98
N LYS A 385 30.22 -2.42 5.66
CA LYS A 385 30.26 -3.76 5.10
C LYS A 385 31.44 -4.51 5.72
N GLU A 386 31.20 -5.75 6.15
CA GLU A 386 32.13 -6.62 6.91
C GLU A 386 32.19 -6.42 8.43
N ASP A 387 31.63 -5.33 8.97
CA ASP A 387 31.53 -5.14 10.42
C ASP A 387 30.33 -5.87 11.03
N PHE A 388 30.38 -6.12 12.34
CA PHE A 388 29.25 -6.68 13.08
C PHE A 388 28.01 -5.79 12.99
N PHE A 389 28.20 -4.47 13.09
CA PHE A 389 27.15 -3.49 13.00
C PHE A 389 27.15 -2.85 11.61
N ARG A 390 26.02 -2.92 10.91
CA ARG A 390 25.90 -2.45 9.52
C ARG A 390 24.62 -1.69 9.32
N ILE A 391 24.64 -0.77 8.37
CA ILE A 391 23.48 0.06 8.05
C ILE A 391 23.23 0.04 6.56
N THR A 392 22.00 -0.23 6.16
CA THR A 392 21.58 -0.18 4.75
C THR A 392 20.39 0.74 4.61
N PRO A 393 20.58 2.01 4.23
CA PRO A 393 19.52 2.80 3.64
C PRO A 393 19.23 2.32 2.21
N ALA A 394 17.96 2.37 1.85
CA ALA A 394 17.51 2.13 0.48
C ALA A 394 16.26 2.92 0.15
N VAL A 395 16.11 3.26 -1.13
CA VAL A 395 14.94 3.95 -1.70
C VAL A 395 14.54 3.24 -2.99
N ASN A 396 13.23 3.05 -3.17
CA ASN A 396 12.61 2.56 -4.38
C ASN A 396 11.62 3.61 -4.88
N VAL A 397 11.64 3.92 -6.17
CA VAL A 397 10.61 4.72 -6.83
C VAL A 397 9.91 3.83 -7.86
N GLY A 398 8.61 3.65 -7.67
CA GLY A 398 7.75 2.80 -8.49
C GLY A 398 6.83 3.60 -9.40
N TYR A 399 6.86 3.30 -10.69
CA TYR A 399 5.92 3.80 -11.69
C TYR A 399 5.07 2.65 -12.22
N ALA A 400 3.75 2.75 -12.06
CA ALA A 400 2.83 1.86 -12.74
C ALA A 400 2.44 2.45 -14.10
N MET A 401 2.60 1.66 -15.16
CA MET A 401 2.15 2.01 -16.50
C MET A 401 0.67 1.67 -16.70
N SER A 402 0.19 0.66 -15.98
CA SER A 402 -1.21 0.30 -15.83
C SER A 402 -1.35 -0.42 -14.49
N ASN A 403 -2.25 0.04 -13.61
CA ASN A 403 -2.42 -0.53 -12.27
C ASN A 403 -3.27 -1.82 -12.27
N ASN A 404 -4.27 -1.91 -13.15
CA ASN A 404 -5.13 -3.07 -13.39
C ASN A 404 -5.94 -2.86 -14.71
N ILE A 405 -6.59 -3.91 -15.22
CA ILE A 405 -7.29 -3.86 -16.52
C ILE A 405 -8.55 -2.97 -16.54
N VAL A 406 -9.09 -2.67 -15.36
CA VAL A 406 -10.34 -1.95 -15.15
C VAL A 406 -10.11 -0.44 -15.04
N ASP A 407 -9.27 -0.06 -14.08
CA ASP A 407 -8.96 1.31 -13.73
C ASP A 407 -7.94 1.90 -14.74
N ASN A 408 -7.03 1.06 -15.24
CA ASN A 408 -5.99 1.40 -16.21
C ASN A 408 -5.27 2.73 -15.91
N ARG A 409 -4.92 2.96 -14.64
CA ARG A 409 -4.28 4.17 -14.14
C ARG A 409 -2.76 4.05 -14.21
N TYR A 410 -2.08 5.19 -14.37
CA TYR A 410 -0.65 5.26 -14.60
C TYR A 410 0.02 6.42 -13.86
N GLY A 411 1.15 6.18 -13.21
CA GLY A 411 1.83 7.23 -12.48
C GLY A 411 2.83 6.67 -11.48
N ILE A 412 3.43 7.57 -10.71
CA ILE A 412 4.24 7.18 -9.56
C ILE A 412 3.29 6.55 -8.54
N GLN A 413 3.37 5.24 -8.43
CA GLN A 413 2.56 4.45 -7.53
C GLN A 413 3.09 4.62 -6.11
N ASP A 414 4.39 4.40 -5.91
CA ASP A 414 5.00 4.39 -4.59
C ASP A 414 6.43 4.95 -4.58
N ILE A 415 6.80 5.57 -3.47
CA ILE A 415 8.18 5.87 -3.09
C ILE A 415 8.43 5.19 -1.76
N THR A 416 9.18 4.09 -1.79
CA THR A 416 9.44 3.25 -0.62
C THR A 416 10.85 3.49 -0.10
N SER A 417 10.98 3.94 1.14
CA SER A 417 12.25 4.12 1.84
C SER A 417 12.40 3.08 2.94
N SER A 418 13.61 2.55 3.11
CA SER A 418 13.92 1.59 4.17
C SER A 418 15.26 1.88 4.80
N LEU A 419 15.34 1.62 6.10
CA LEU A 419 16.57 1.68 6.87
C LEU A 419 16.72 0.39 7.66
N THR A 420 17.75 -0.38 7.35
CA THR A 420 18.04 -1.65 8.01
C THR A 420 19.29 -1.54 8.85
N PHE A 421 19.20 -1.95 10.11
CA PHE A 421 20.30 -2.08 11.05
C PHE A 421 20.59 -3.56 11.27
N TYR A 422 21.86 -3.94 11.12
CA TYR A 422 22.32 -5.31 11.27
C TYR A 422 23.17 -5.44 12.53
N PHE A 423 23.05 -6.59 13.20
CA PHE A 423 23.86 -7.00 14.34
C PHE A 423 24.28 -8.46 14.10
N GLY A 424 25.36 -8.63 13.33
CA GLY A 424 25.77 -9.93 12.80
C GLY A 424 24.70 -10.52 11.88
N LYS A 425 24.04 -11.58 12.35
CA LYS A 425 22.97 -12.29 11.64
C LYS A 425 21.57 -11.73 11.91
N PHE A 426 21.41 -10.94 12.96
CA PHE A 426 20.14 -10.31 13.31
C PHE A 426 19.98 -8.97 12.62
N PHE A 427 18.74 -8.53 12.45
CA PHE A 427 18.45 -7.21 11.94
C PHE A 427 17.16 -6.62 12.48
N ILE A 428 17.09 -5.30 12.43
CA ILE A 428 15.88 -4.51 12.64
C ILE A 428 15.76 -3.56 11.46
N LYS A 429 14.55 -3.42 10.94
CA LYS A 429 14.28 -2.62 9.74
C LYS A 429 13.05 -1.74 9.96
N GLY A 430 13.20 -0.47 9.65
CA GLY A 430 12.11 0.49 9.57
C GLY A 430 11.83 0.81 8.11
N ASN A 431 10.57 0.79 7.72
CA ASN A 431 10.15 1.07 6.36
C ASN A 431 9.07 2.14 6.34
N HIS A 432 9.07 2.88 5.25
CA HIS A 432 8.11 3.92 4.94
C HIS A 432 7.77 3.81 3.46
N VAL A 433 6.50 3.94 3.13
CA VAL A 433 6.06 4.15 1.76
C VAL A 433 5.22 5.41 1.70
N TYR A 434 5.56 6.26 0.74
CA TYR A 434 4.74 7.39 0.33
C TYR A 434 4.02 7.03 -0.97
N ARG A 435 2.72 7.32 -1.03
CA ARG A 435 1.82 7.15 -2.18
C ARG A 435 1.56 8.54 -2.78
N PRO A 436 2.36 9.02 -3.75
CA PRO A 436 2.28 10.40 -4.21
C PRO A 436 0.99 10.70 -4.94
N ASN A 437 0.38 9.68 -5.55
CA ASN A 437 -0.84 9.83 -6.32
C ASN A 437 -1.94 8.89 -5.80
N LEU A 438 -2.78 9.40 -4.89
CA LEU A 438 -3.83 8.61 -4.22
C LEU A 438 -4.88 8.06 -5.18
N TYR A 439 -5.06 8.70 -6.34
CA TYR A 439 -5.91 8.14 -7.39
C TYR A 439 -5.41 6.77 -7.87
N MET A 440 -4.17 6.33 -7.61
CA MET A 440 -3.74 4.97 -7.98
C MET A 440 -4.39 3.91 -7.09
N TYR A 441 -4.82 4.32 -5.89
CA TYR A 441 -5.32 3.50 -4.80
C TYR A 441 -6.82 3.66 -4.57
N ASP A 442 -7.43 4.71 -5.13
CA ASP A 442 -8.86 5.04 -5.04
C ASP A 442 -9.72 4.07 -5.86
N THR A 443 -9.81 2.84 -5.37
CA THR A 443 -10.56 1.77 -6.02
C THR A 443 -11.08 0.77 -5.00
N ASP A 444 -12.38 0.49 -5.09
CA ASP A 444 -13.03 -0.56 -4.32
C ASP A 444 -12.59 -1.96 -4.77
N ASN A 445 -11.94 -2.11 -5.95
CA ASN A 445 -11.35 -3.39 -6.35
C ASN A 445 -10.25 -3.87 -5.38
N TYR A 446 -9.58 -2.91 -4.73
CA TYR A 446 -8.53 -3.18 -3.77
C TYR A 446 -9.05 -3.12 -2.33
N TYR A 447 -9.75 -2.05 -1.96
CA TYR A 447 -10.27 -1.91 -0.59
C TYR A 447 -11.54 -2.73 -0.32
N GLY A 448 -12.20 -3.26 -1.34
CA GLY A 448 -13.49 -3.95 -1.22
C GLY A 448 -14.65 -3.01 -0.87
N ALA A 449 -15.87 -3.44 -1.18
CA ALA A 449 -17.09 -2.72 -0.83
C ALA A 449 -17.49 -3.04 0.62
N THR A 450 -16.84 -2.35 1.55
CA THR A 450 -16.99 -2.56 3.00
C THR A 450 -18.45 -2.38 3.41
N GLY A 451 -19.06 -3.45 3.95
CA GLY A 451 -20.49 -3.50 4.32
C GLY A 451 -21.46 -3.18 3.18
N GLY A 452 -21.05 -3.39 1.93
CA GLY A 452 -21.84 -3.12 0.73
C GLY A 452 -21.81 -1.66 0.25
N TYR A 453 -21.09 -0.77 0.94
CA TYR A 453 -20.90 0.62 0.50
C TYR A 453 -19.69 0.71 -0.44
N VAL A 454 -19.77 1.61 -1.43
CA VAL A 454 -18.75 1.85 -2.46
C VAL A 454 -18.45 3.33 -2.58
N ASN A 455 -17.22 3.68 -2.95
CA ASN A 455 -16.90 5.03 -3.40
C ASN A 455 -17.36 5.21 -4.85
N ARG A 456 -18.28 6.16 -5.09
CA ARG A 456 -18.78 6.45 -6.44
C ARG A 456 -17.81 7.29 -7.26
N ASN A 457 -16.91 8.03 -6.61
CA ASN A 457 -15.93 8.88 -7.26
C ASN A 457 -14.53 8.31 -7.07
N THR A 458 -14.05 7.57 -8.05
CA THR A 458 -12.78 6.86 -7.94
C THR A 458 -11.54 7.72 -8.22
N LYS A 459 -11.64 9.05 -8.07
CA LYS A 459 -10.56 10.00 -8.40
C LYS A 459 -10.35 11.09 -7.35
N ASP A 460 -10.99 11.03 -6.20
CA ASP A 460 -10.84 12.03 -5.13
C ASP A 460 -9.85 11.61 -4.02
N GLY A 461 -9.31 10.39 -4.10
CA GLY A 461 -8.40 9.86 -3.10
C GLY A 461 -9.10 9.51 -1.79
N LEU A 462 -10.42 9.32 -1.84
CA LEU A 462 -11.23 8.88 -0.73
C LEU A 462 -11.58 7.40 -0.87
N ILE A 463 -11.94 6.77 0.24
CA ILE A 463 -12.42 5.40 0.27
C ILE A 463 -13.38 5.22 1.44
N VAL A 464 -14.22 4.19 1.39
CA VAL A 464 -15.13 3.85 2.49
C VAL A 464 -14.35 3.61 3.79
N ASP A 465 -14.76 4.27 4.87
CA ASP A 465 -14.24 4.11 6.22
C ASP A 465 -14.93 2.93 6.94
N PRO A 466 -14.23 1.81 7.21
CA PRO A 466 -14.84 0.67 7.87
C PRO A 466 -15.44 0.99 9.25
N SER A 467 -14.92 1.99 9.96
CA SER A 467 -15.42 2.40 11.27
C SER A 467 -16.79 3.08 11.23
N LYS A 468 -17.23 3.50 10.04
CA LYS A 468 -18.48 4.25 9.83
C LYS A 468 -19.56 3.44 9.11
N VAL A 469 -19.27 2.19 8.80
CA VAL A 469 -20.16 1.31 8.03
C VAL A 469 -21.02 0.44 8.95
N ASN A 470 -20.41 -0.15 9.98
CA ASN A 470 -21.06 -1.15 10.84
C ASN A 470 -21.34 -0.59 12.24
N GLY A 471 -22.35 -1.12 12.93
CA GLY A 471 -22.84 -0.70 14.23
C GLY A 471 -24.16 0.09 14.19
N PRO A 472 -24.97 0.02 15.28
CA PRO A 472 -26.29 0.65 15.35
C PRO A 472 -26.24 2.18 15.28
N LEU A 473 -25.18 2.80 15.81
CA LEU A 473 -25.01 4.26 15.75
C LEU A 473 -24.78 4.74 14.31
N ASN A 474 -23.89 4.06 13.58
CA ASN A 474 -23.61 4.37 12.18
C ASN A 474 -24.85 4.20 11.33
N GLN A 475 -25.59 3.10 11.54
CA GLN A 475 -26.83 2.85 10.85
C GLN A 475 -27.90 3.90 11.17
N PHE A 476 -28.05 4.30 12.42
CA PHE A 476 -28.97 5.38 12.81
C PHE A 476 -28.65 6.68 12.06
N ILE A 477 -27.37 7.06 11.98
CA ILE A 477 -26.95 8.27 11.25
C ILE A 477 -27.26 8.14 9.75
N LEU A 478 -26.98 6.98 9.16
CA LEU A 478 -27.28 6.72 7.74
C LEU A 478 -28.78 6.74 7.45
N ASP A 479 -29.61 6.17 8.33
CA ASP A 479 -31.06 6.19 8.23
C ASP A 479 -31.61 7.63 8.37
N GLN A 480 -31.03 8.45 9.26
CA GLN A 480 -31.36 9.86 9.37
C GLN A 480 -30.96 10.63 8.10
N ILE A 481 -29.79 10.39 7.51
CA ILE A 481 -29.42 11.03 6.23
C ILE A 481 -30.39 10.61 5.12
N ALA A 482 -30.76 9.33 5.07
CA ALA A 482 -31.68 8.80 4.06
C ALA A 482 -33.10 9.37 4.19
N SER A 483 -33.60 9.57 5.42
CA SER A 483 -35.00 9.93 5.68
C SER A 483 -35.24 11.38 6.14
N SER A 484 -34.19 12.13 6.50
CA SER A 484 -34.34 13.46 7.11
C SER A 484 -35.02 14.43 6.14
N PRO A 485 -36.08 15.14 6.59
CA PRO A 485 -36.70 16.20 5.81
C PRO A 485 -35.84 17.48 5.77
N LEU A 486 -34.80 17.58 6.60
CA LEU A 486 -33.89 18.73 6.67
C LEU A 486 -32.81 18.72 5.59
N ILE A 487 -32.69 17.64 4.81
CA ILE A 487 -31.81 17.58 3.64
C ILE A 487 -32.69 17.86 2.42
N PRO A 488 -32.73 19.11 1.92
CA PRO A 488 -33.54 19.50 0.78
C PRO A 488 -32.92 18.92 -0.49
N ASP A 489 -33.40 17.75 -0.88
CA ASP A 489 -32.98 17.10 -2.12
C ASP A 489 -33.88 17.57 -3.26
N ALA A 490 -33.31 17.86 -4.42
CA ALA A 490 -34.07 18.26 -5.62
C ALA A 490 -34.91 17.11 -6.21
N GLY A 491 -34.89 15.93 -5.57
CA GLY A 491 -35.53 14.71 -6.02
C GLY A 491 -34.60 13.82 -6.86
N ASP A 492 -33.36 14.27 -7.10
CA ASP A 492 -32.34 13.52 -7.83
C ASP A 492 -31.41 12.69 -6.92
N GLY A 493 -31.52 12.85 -5.60
CA GLY A 493 -30.73 12.09 -4.62
C GLY A 493 -29.33 12.66 -4.40
N SER A 494 -28.94 13.73 -5.10
CA SER A 494 -27.55 14.19 -5.19
C SER A 494 -27.04 14.75 -3.85
N LEU A 495 -27.84 15.60 -3.20
CA LEU A 495 -27.46 16.20 -1.91
C LEU A 495 -27.43 15.16 -0.80
N ARG A 496 -28.43 14.26 -0.73
CA ARG A 496 -28.43 13.16 0.24
C ARG A 496 -27.22 12.25 0.05
N GLN A 497 -26.88 11.96 -1.20
CA GLN A 497 -25.71 11.14 -1.52
C GLN A 497 -24.41 11.84 -1.10
N MET A 498 -24.25 13.13 -1.37
CA MET A 498 -23.08 13.90 -0.94
C MET A 498 -22.93 13.91 0.58
N VAL A 499 -24.02 14.13 1.33
CA VAL A 499 -24.00 14.09 2.80
C VAL A 499 -23.62 12.69 3.29
N ARG A 500 -24.18 11.63 2.69
CA ARG A 500 -23.83 10.24 3.01
C ARG A 500 -22.36 9.94 2.74
N GLU A 501 -21.82 10.36 1.60
CA GLU A 501 -20.40 10.18 1.25
C GLU A 501 -19.49 10.97 2.18
N SER A 502 -19.85 12.21 2.54
CA SER A 502 -19.10 13.01 3.51
C SER A 502 -19.01 12.35 4.90
N TYR A 503 -20.05 11.57 5.26
CA TYR A 503 -20.04 10.77 6.47
C TYR A 503 -19.16 9.54 6.29
N LEU A 504 -19.43 8.71 5.28
CA LEU A 504 -18.86 7.37 5.11
C LEU A 504 -17.41 7.33 4.65
N LEU A 505 -16.96 8.32 3.90
CA LEU A 505 -15.65 8.28 3.26
C LEU A 505 -14.56 8.83 4.21
N GLN A 506 -13.35 8.31 4.04
CA GLN A 506 -12.12 8.80 4.63
C GLN A 506 -11.07 9.01 3.54
N LYS A 507 -10.09 9.87 3.82
CA LYS A 507 -8.93 10.03 2.93
C LYS A 507 -8.05 8.80 3.01
N ILE A 508 -7.61 8.30 1.85
CA ILE A 508 -6.64 7.21 1.79
C ILE A 508 -5.31 7.65 2.44
N PRO A 509 -4.74 6.88 3.37
CA PRO A 509 -3.44 7.20 3.94
C PRO A 509 -2.37 7.26 2.87
N ALA A 510 -1.73 8.41 2.70
CA ALA A 510 -0.65 8.61 1.74
C ALA A 510 0.68 8.04 2.24
N HIS A 511 0.85 7.92 3.55
CA HIS A 511 2.05 7.34 4.16
C HIS A 511 1.67 6.06 4.89
N LEU A 512 2.44 4.99 4.66
CA LEU A 512 2.42 3.80 5.51
C LEU A 512 3.78 3.55 6.13
N PHE A 513 3.79 3.09 7.37
CA PHE A 513 4.99 2.68 8.10
C PHE A 513 4.84 1.25 8.59
N TRP A 514 5.92 0.48 8.49
CA TRP A 514 5.98 -0.86 9.04
C TRP A 514 7.39 -1.20 9.48
N PHE A 515 7.46 -2.08 10.47
CA PHE A 515 8.71 -2.46 11.11
C PHE A 515 8.91 -3.96 10.95
N SER A 516 10.17 -4.36 10.93
CA SER A 516 10.50 -5.76 10.96
C SER A 516 11.74 -6.08 11.77
N ILE A 517 11.75 -7.30 12.28
CA ILE A 517 12.87 -7.90 12.97
C ILE A 517 13.12 -9.26 12.33
N GLY A 518 14.37 -9.65 12.21
CA GLY A 518 14.67 -10.96 11.69
C GLY A 518 16.09 -11.43 11.87
N PHE A 519 16.35 -12.58 11.29
CA PHE A 519 17.59 -13.33 11.39
C PHE A 519 17.88 -14.05 10.07
N SER A 520 19.12 -14.01 9.60
CA SER A 520 19.55 -14.68 8.38
C SER A 520 20.72 -15.62 8.63
N HIS A 521 20.72 -16.77 7.96
CA HIS A 521 21.81 -17.76 8.01
C HIS A 521 21.87 -18.61 6.74
N SER A 522 23.03 -19.23 6.54
CA SER A 522 23.43 -19.94 5.33
C SER A 522 23.82 -21.38 5.68
N PHE A 523 23.52 -22.32 4.79
CA PHE A 523 23.87 -23.74 4.88
C PHE A 523 24.73 -24.19 3.71
#